data_AF-A0A7N0VGU6-F1
#
_entry.id   AF-A0A7N0VGU6-F1
#
_cell.length_a   1.000
_cell.length_b   1.000
_cell.length_c   1.000
_cell.angle_alpha   90.00
_cell.angle_beta   90.00
_cell.angle_gamma   90.00
#
_symmetry.space_group_name_H-M   'P 1'
#
loop_
_entity.id
_entity.type
_entity.pdbx_description
1 polymer ?
#
loop_
_entity_poly.entity_id
_entity_poly.type
_entity_poly.pdbx_seq_one_letter_code
_entity_poly.pdbx_strand_id
1 'polypeptide(L)'
;MASHLDDDDIFGGDFQGNSSARRAGTKRSFGDLDDDEDDIFGSRKANVEPKETAPGEVTKTILILRESLQNCKESLAACQSDLEAAKSEIQKWHTAFQNESFLPVGTTPEPKYVLNYLQTLRSSKESLNEQLEKAKKKEAAFFVTFAKREQEIAELKSALRDLRAQLKPPSMQARKLLLDPAIHEEFTRLKNLVEEKDKKVKELQDNSDALKFSPNSKMGKMLMAKCRTLTEENEEIGNLASEGKIHELTMILSLQKSQYANLRNQLEGLHKHIDALTNNTEKSNEMLLVLLESLEEKDAEIQRLKDRLHYIGPQEDEQTQPATNETTNEVNFKENDNQNTLLKEVKVEGKVDE
;
A
#
# COMPACT_ATOMS: atom_id res chain seq x y z
N MET A 1 -13.67 7.34 0.13
CA MET A 1 -14.45 6.11 -0.08
C MET A 1 -15.13 5.79 1.24
N ALA A 2 -16.45 6.00 1.27
CA ALA A 2 -17.33 5.71 2.39
C ALA A 2 -17.98 4.34 2.18
N SER A 3 -18.19 3.57 3.25
CA SER A 3 -19.11 2.43 3.38
C SER A 3 -18.88 1.84 4.79
N HIS A 4 -19.85 1.41 5.59
CA HIS A 4 -21.27 1.18 5.41
C HIS A 4 -21.89 1.11 6.82
N LEU A 5 -23.10 1.65 6.99
CA LEU A 5 -23.93 1.56 8.19
C LEU A 5 -24.84 0.35 8.03
N ASP A 6 -24.93 -0.52 9.04
CA ASP A 6 -25.96 -1.54 9.12
C ASP A 6 -27.04 -1.08 10.11
N ASP A 7 -28.10 -0.51 9.55
CA ASP A 7 -29.45 -0.39 10.11
C ASP A 7 -30.21 -1.66 9.75
N ASP A 8 -30.59 -2.48 10.73
CA ASP A 8 -31.49 -3.62 10.52
C ASP A 8 -32.92 -3.26 10.98
N ASP A 9 -33.65 -2.59 10.10
CA ASP A 9 -35.12 -2.59 10.08
C ASP A 9 -35.61 -3.74 9.18
N ILE A 10 -36.00 -4.87 9.78
CA ILE A 10 -36.67 -5.96 9.06
C ILE A 10 -38.15 -6.01 9.47
N PHE A 11 -38.97 -5.36 8.65
CA PHE A 11 -40.41 -5.47 8.64
C PHE A 11 -40.85 -6.51 7.59
N GLY A 12 -41.59 -7.54 8.02
CA GLY A 12 -42.58 -8.23 7.18
C GLY A 12 -42.48 -9.77 7.08
N GLY A 13 -43.59 -10.44 7.43
CA GLY A 13 -44.09 -11.56 6.61
C GLY A 13 -44.12 -12.97 7.22
N ASP A 14 -45.27 -13.31 7.82
CA ASP A 14 -46.06 -14.54 7.66
C ASP A 14 -45.58 -15.96 8.08
N PHE A 15 -46.26 -16.44 9.14
CA PHE A 15 -47.02 -17.70 9.32
C PHE A 15 -46.47 -19.08 8.92
N GLN A 16 -46.17 -19.89 9.96
CA GLN A 16 -46.62 -21.29 10.20
C GLN A 16 -46.03 -21.72 11.55
N GLY A 17 -46.66 -22.38 12.51
CA GLY A 17 -47.96 -23.03 12.64
C GLY A 17 -47.82 -24.10 13.73
N ASN A 18 -48.43 -23.89 14.91
CA ASN A 18 -48.90 -24.89 15.88
C ASN A 18 -49.06 -24.24 17.26
N SER A 19 -49.95 -24.63 18.17
CA SER A 19 -51.26 -25.29 18.19
C SER A 19 -51.60 -25.36 19.69
N SER A 20 -52.89 -25.21 20.04
CA SER A 20 -53.48 -25.29 21.40
C SER A 20 -53.41 -23.99 22.22
N ALA A 21 -54.48 -23.31 22.64
CA ALA A 21 -55.87 -23.69 22.81
C ALA A 21 -56.79 -22.48 22.54
N ARG A 22 -57.77 -22.66 21.64
CA ARG A 22 -58.91 -21.76 21.43
C ARG A 22 -60.13 -22.33 22.17
N ARG A 23 -60.82 -21.50 22.96
CA ARG A 23 -62.28 -21.58 23.20
C ARG A 23 -62.81 -20.21 22.76
N ALA A 24 -63.19 -20.02 21.49
CA ALA A 24 -64.49 -20.34 20.89
C ALA A 24 -65.65 -19.66 21.61
N GLY A 25 -65.97 -18.44 21.18
CA GLY A 25 -67.27 -17.82 21.42
C GLY A 25 -68.34 -18.55 20.62
N THR A 26 -69.44 -18.89 21.29
CA THR A 26 -70.64 -19.40 20.64
C THR A 26 -71.70 -18.33 20.66
N LYS A 27 -72.24 -18.11 19.45
CA LYS A 27 -73.28 -17.18 19.09
C LYS A 27 -74.57 -17.45 19.85
N ARG A 28 -75.30 -16.36 20.05
CA ARG A 28 -76.73 -16.28 20.34
C ARG A 28 -77.48 -17.33 19.49
N SER A 29 -78.10 -18.31 20.14
CA SER A 29 -79.13 -19.13 19.50
C SER A 29 -80.47 -18.51 19.87
N PHE A 30 -81.13 -17.96 18.86
CA PHE A 30 -82.58 -17.87 18.82
C PHE A 30 -83.15 -19.29 18.97
N GLY A 31 -84.13 -19.44 19.85
CA GLY A 31 -85.05 -20.58 19.98
C GLY A 31 -86.27 -19.95 20.62
N ASP A 32 -87.05 -19.25 19.81
CA ASP A 32 -88.18 -19.76 19.03
C ASP A 32 -89.38 -19.98 19.95
N LEU A 33 -90.44 -19.28 19.58
CA LEU A 33 -91.68 -19.14 20.29
C LEU A 33 -92.53 -20.36 19.94
N ASP A 34 -92.58 -21.32 20.83
CA ASP A 34 -93.72 -22.24 20.96
C ASP A 34 -94.28 -21.92 22.36
N ASP A 35 -95.23 -20.99 22.51
CA ASP A 35 -96.65 -21.12 22.18
C ASP A 35 -97.24 -22.48 22.58
N ASP A 36 -97.10 -22.82 23.85
CA ASP A 36 -98.08 -23.64 24.55
C ASP A 36 -98.54 -22.84 25.77
N GLU A 37 -99.57 -22.02 25.55
CA GLU A 37 -100.60 -21.74 26.54
C GLU A 37 -101.14 -23.10 27.03
N ASP A 38 -100.43 -23.71 28.00
CA ASP A 38 -100.96 -24.82 28.78
C ASP A 38 -102.00 -24.27 29.75
N ASP A 39 -103.12 -23.94 29.13
CA ASP A 39 -104.50 -23.93 29.60
C ASP A 39 -104.66 -24.71 30.91
N ILE A 40 -104.37 -24.04 32.04
CA ILE A 40 -104.45 -24.63 33.39
C ILE A 40 -105.89 -25.04 33.75
N PHE A 41 -106.85 -24.76 32.87
CA PHE A 41 -108.27 -25.13 32.94
C PHE A 41 -108.80 -25.91 31.71
N GLY A 42 -107.93 -26.50 30.88
CA GLY A 42 -108.28 -27.23 29.67
C GLY A 42 -108.48 -28.76 29.82
N SER A 43 -109.64 -29.16 30.35
CA SER A 43 -110.39 -30.39 29.98
C SER A 43 -109.64 -31.67 29.54
N ARG A 44 -109.20 -32.52 30.48
CA ARG A 44 -109.39 -33.98 30.31
C ARG A 44 -110.79 -34.36 30.77
N LYS A 45 -111.72 -34.21 29.83
CA LYS A 45 -113.06 -34.79 29.82
C LYS A 45 -112.94 -36.32 29.73
N ALA A 46 -112.68 -36.98 30.87
CA ALA A 46 -112.94 -38.41 31.01
C ALA A 46 -114.44 -38.57 31.24
N ASN A 47 -115.12 -38.98 30.18
CA ASN A 47 -116.50 -39.41 30.18
C ASN A 47 -116.73 -40.45 31.30
N VAL A 48 -117.38 -40.04 32.40
CA VAL A 48 -117.91 -40.96 33.41
C VAL A 48 -119.40 -40.64 33.53
N GLU A 49 -120.16 -41.31 32.66
CA GLU A 49 -121.55 -41.68 32.89
C GLU A 49 -121.72 -42.23 34.32
N PRO A 50 -122.90 -42.08 34.94
CA PRO A 50 -123.07 -42.13 36.38
C PRO A 50 -122.89 -43.56 36.89
N LYS A 51 -121.66 -43.90 37.26
CA LYS A 51 -121.40 -44.95 38.24
C LYS A 51 -121.18 -44.25 39.56
N GLU A 52 -122.05 -44.57 40.52
CA GLU A 52 -121.93 -44.20 41.94
C GLU A 52 -120.47 -44.07 42.32
N THR A 53 -119.99 -42.82 42.41
CA THR A 53 -118.60 -42.52 42.72
C THR A 53 -118.40 -42.97 44.15
N ALA A 54 -117.80 -44.14 44.29
CA ALA A 54 -117.46 -44.71 45.57
C ALA A 54 -116.71 -43.64 46.38
N PRO A 55 -116.96 -43.53 47.70
CA PRO A 55 -116.41 -42.49 48.56
C PRO A 55 -114.89 -42.27 48.41
N GLY A 56 -114.15 -43.27 47.90
CA GLY A 56 -112.72 -43.20 47.62
C GLY A 56 -112.26 -42.26 46.49
N GLU A 57 -113.06 -42.00 45.44
CA GLU A 57 -112.61 -41.13 44.31
C GLU A 57 -112.75 -39.64 44.64
N VAL A 58 -113.85 -39.25 45.25
CA VAL A 58 -114.04 -37.89 45.80
C VAL A 58 -113.03 -37.61 46.91
N THR A 59 -112.68 -38.62 47.71
CA THR A 59 -111.63 -38.48 48.73
C THR A 59 -110.25 -38.23 48.10
N LYS A 60 -109.92 -38.90 46.98
CA LYS A 60 -108.64 -38.67 46.27
C LYS A 60 -108.53 -37.26 45.70
N THR A 61 -109.57 -36.72 45.06
CA THR A 61 -109.53 -35.34 44.52
C THR A 61 -109.47 -34.29 45.62
N ILE A 62 -110.17 -34.50 46.74
CA ILE A 62 -110.07 -33.64 47.93
C ILE A 62 -108.64 -33.66 48.50
N LEU A 63 -107.97 -34.82 48.53
CA LEU A 63 -106.58 -34.93 48.99
C LEU A 63 -105.60 -34.19 48.07
N ILE A 64 -105.74 -34.34 46.74
CA ILE A 64 -104.90 -33.63 45.76
C ILE A 64 -105.07 -32.11 45.88
N LEU A 65 -106.31 -31.61 46.04
CA LEU A 65 -106.56 -30.18 46.23
C LEU A 65 -106.02 -29.67 47.58
N ARG A 66 -106.10 -30.47 48.65
CA ARG A 66 -105.50 -30.12 49.95
C ARG A 66 -103.98 -30.07 49.87
N GLU A 67 -103.36 -31.02 49.17
CA GLU A 67 -101.92 -31.04 48.93
C GLU A 67 -101.49 -29.85 48.06
N SER A 68 -102.20 -29.55 46.98
CA SER A 68 -101.95 -28.36 46.15
C SER A 68 -102.13 -27.06 46.94
N LEU A 69 -103.16 -26.96 47.77
CA LEU A 69 -103.39 -25.79 48.63
C LEU A 69 -102.26 -25.63 49.66
N GLN A 70 -101.80 -26.75 50.24
CA GLN A 70 -100.69 -26.78 51.17
C GLN A 70 -99.38 -26.36 50.48
N ASN A 71 -99.11 -26.86 49.27
CA ASN A 71 -97.96 -26.45 48.45
C ASN A 71 -98.02 -24.96 48.08
N CYS A 72 -99.18 -24.45 47.67
CA CYS A 72 -99.36 -23.00 47.41
C CYS A 72 -99.10 -22.16 48.66
N LYS A 73 -99.53 -22.64 49.84
CA LYS A 73 -99.29 -21.96 51.12
C LYS A 73 -97.83 -21.96 51.51
N GLU A 74 -97.10 -23.05 51.28
CA GLU A 74 -95.66 -23.14 51.49
C GLU A 74 -94.88 -22.24 50.52
N SER A 75 -95.24 -22.22 49.24
CA SER A 75 -94.66 -21.31 48.25
C SER A 75 -94.93 -19.85 48.56
N LEU A 76 -96.13 -19.51 49.07
CA LEU A 76 -96.44 -18.15 49.52
C LEU A 76 -95.57 -17.75 50.71
N ALA A 77 -95.38 -18.67 51.67
CA ALA A 77 -94.51 -18.43 52.81
C ALA A 77 -93.03 -18.25 52.39
N ALA A 78 -92.56 -19.03 51.41
CA ALA A 78 -91.24 -18.87 50.82
C ALA A 78 -91.08 -17.50 50.13
N CYS A 79 -92.03 -17.12 49.25
CA CYS A 79 -92.04 -15.80 48.61
C CYS A 79 -92.08 -14.66 49.63
N GLN A 80 -92.81 -14.82 50.73
CA GLN A 80 -92.89 -13.81 51.79
C GLN A 80 -91.57 -13.70 52.57
N SER A 81 -90.91 -14.83 52.83
CA SER A 81 -89.57 -14.85 53.40
C SER A 81 -88.55 -14.18 52.47
N ASP A 82 -88.59 -14.49 51.17
CA ASP A 82 -87.70 -13.91 50.16
C ASP A 82 -87.93 -12.40 49.99
N LEU A 83 -89.18 -11.95 50.07
CA LEU A 83 -89.52 -10.54 50.03
C LEU A 83 -88.96 -9.80 51.25
N GLU A 84 -89.10 -10.35 52.46
CA GLU A 84 -88.53 -9.75 53.66
C GLU A 84 -87.00 -9.78 53.64
N ALA A 85 -86.39 -10.85 53.12
CA ALA A 85 -84.95 -10.90 52.88
C ALA A 85 -84.49 -9.80 51.91
N ALA A 86 -85.19 -9.62 50.79
CA ALA A 86 -84.90 -8.57 49.81
C ALA A 86 -85.09 -7.16 50.39
N LYS A 87 -86.15 -6.93 51.18
CA LYS A 87 -86.35 -5.65 51.90
C LYS A 87 -85.23 -5.38 52.89
N SER A 88 -84.83 -6.39 53.67
CA SER A 88 -83.72 -6.25 54.61
C SER A 88 -82.42 -5.92 53.89
N GLU A 89 -82.18 -6.52 52.72
CA GLU A 89 -81.01 -6.26 51.90
C GLU A 89 -81.03 -4.83 51.35
N ILE A 90 -82.16 -4.37 50.79
CA ILE A 90 -82.33 -2.98 50.34
C ILE A 90 -82.07 -2.01 51.50
N GLN A 91 -82.57 -2.30 52.70
CA GLN A 91 -82.34 -1.47 53.87
C GLN A 91 -80.86 -1.44 54.26
N LYS A 92 -80.15 -2.57 54.22
CA LYS A 92 -78.69 -2.61 54.41
C LYS A 92 -77.98 -1.70 53.40
N TRP A 93 -78.30 -1.79 52.12
CA TRP A 93 -77.72 -0.91 51.09
C TRP A 93 -78.00 0.57 51.37
N HIS A 94 -79.22 0.93 51.76
CA HIS A 94 -79.54 2.30 52.15
C HIS A 94 -78.69 2.79 53.34
N THR A 95 -78.54 1.97 54.38
CA THR A 95 -77.70 2.34 55.53
C THR A 95 -76.22 2.45 55.16
N ALA A 96 -75.71 1.57 54.29
CA ALA A 96 -74.32 1.61 53.83
C ALA A 96 -74.02 2.91 53.08
N PHE A 97 -74.89 3.30 52.13
CA PHE A 97 -74.72 4.54 51.39
C PHE A 97 -74.93 5.80 52.24
N GLN A 98 -75.79 5.76 53.26
CA GLN A 98 -75.97 6.87 54.20
C GLN A 98 -74.76 7.09 55.11
N ASN A 99 -74.04 6.02 55.45
CA ASN A 99 -72.85 6.07 56.28
C ASN A 99 -71.58 6.43 55.48
N GLU A 100 -71.66 6.45 54.15
CA GLU A 100 -70.53 6.71 53.26
C GLU A 100 -70.37 8.22 52.97
N SER A 101 -69.12 8.69 53.01
CA SER A 101 -68.77 10.12 53.01
C SER A 101 -68.94 10.84 51.67
N PHE A 102 -69.38 10.16 50.61
CA PHE A 102 -69.47 10.74 49.26
C PHE A 102 -70.81 11.45 48.99
N LEU A 103 -71.78 11.35 49.92
CA LEU A 103 -73.05 12.07 49.84
C LEU A 103 -73.06 13.25 50.83
N PRO A 104 -73.53 14.46 50.42
CA PRO A 104 -73.77 15.55 51.35
C PRO A 104 -74.77 15.13 52.44
N VAL A 105 -74.51 15.50 53.70
CA VAL A 105 -75.38 15.17 54.82
C VAL A 105 -76.80 15.70 54.57
N GLY A 106 -77.77 14.80 54.49
CA GLY A 106 -79.20 15.13 54.44
C GLY A 106 -79.87 15.07 53.05
N THR A 107 -79.19 14.67 51.97
CA THR A 107 -79.82 14.44 50.67
C THR A 107 -80.10 12.95 50.43
N THR A 108 -81.24 12.65 49.78
CA THR A 108 -81.55 11.31 49.31
C THR A 108 -80.55 10.90 48.20
N PRO A 109 -79.95 9.70 48.24
CA PRO A 109 -79.00 9.27 47.22
C PRO A 109 -79.71 9.16 45.86
N GLU A 110 -79.52 10.12 44.96
CA GLU A 110 -80.03 9.97 43.59
C GLU A 110 -79.21 8.88 42.88
N PRO A 111 -79.86 7.89 42.22
CA PRO A 111 -79.17 6.75 41.61
C PRO A 111 -78.02 7.14 40.65
N LYS A 112 -78.13 8.29 39.99
CA LYS A 112 -77.10 8.80 39.07
C LYS A 112 -75.80 9.19 39.78
N TYR A 113 -75.85 9.78 40.97
CA TYR A 113 -74.65 10.18 41.71
C TYR A 113 -73.91 8.96 42.25
N VAL A 114 -74.64 7.98 42.78
CA VAL A 114 -74.07 6.71 43.23
C VAL A 114 -73.42 5.97 42.06
N LEU A 115 -74.09 5.91 40.90
CA LEU A 115 -73.55 5.25 39.72
C LEU A 115 -72.31 5.95 39.14
N ASN A 116 -72.29 7.29 39.13
CA ASN A 116 -71.11 8.05 38.72
C ASN A 116 -69.94 7.84 39.69
N TYR A 117 -70.18 7.91 41.01
CA TYR A 117 -69.17 7.63 42.02
C TYR A 117 -68.58 6.22 41.90
N LEU A 118 -69.45 5.20 41.75
CA LEU A 118 -69.01 3.82 41.51
C LEU A 118 -68.20 3.69 40.22
N GLN A 119 -68.57 4.40 39.17
CA GLN A 119 -67.81 4.43 37.92
C GLN A 119 -66.45 5.11 38.09
N THR A 120 -66.37 6.24 38.80
CA THR A 120 -65.10 6.92 39.13
C THR A 120 -64.22 6.03 40.00
N LEU A 121 -64.80 5.38 41.02
CA LEU A 121 -64.09 4.46 41.90
C LEU A 121 -63.57 3.24 41.12
N ARG A 122 -64.37 2.72 40.19
CA ARG A 122 -63.97 1.63 39.28
C ARG A 122 -62.80 2.05 38.39
N SER A 123 -62.87 3.22 37.77
CA SER A 123 -61.77 3.77 36.96
C SER A 123 -60.52 4.02 37.81
N SER A 124 -60.67 4.52 39.04
CA SER A 124 -59.56 4.73 39.98
C SER A 124 -58.90 3.41 40.39
N LYS A 125 -59.71 2.39 40.71
CA LYS A 125 -59.23 1.03 41.00
C LYS A 125 -58.48 0.43 39.80
N GLU A 126 -59.01 0.59 38.60
CA GLU A 126 -58.38 0.10 37.37
C GLU A 126 -57.05 0.82 37.10
N SER A 127 -57.01 2.15 37.27
CA SER A 127 -55.78 2.93 37.17
C SER A 127 -54.72 2.53 38.20
N LEU A 128 -55.12 2.31 39.46
CA LEU A 128 -54.21 1.87 40.51
C LEU A 128 -53.67 0.46 40.25
N ASN A 129 -54.53 -0.44 39.75
CA ASN A 129 -54.10 -1.77 39.32
C ASN A 129 -53.10 -1.71 38.16
N GLU A 130 -53.33 -0.84 37.17
CA GLU A 130 -52.38 -0.66 36.07
C GLU A 130 -51.03 -0.14 36.57
N GLN A 131 -51.03 0.80 37.52
CA GLN A 131 -49.80 1.29 38.16
C GLN A 131 -49.09 0.19 38.96
N LEU A 132 -49.84 -0.63 39.69
CA LEU A 132 -49.29 -1.78 40.42
C LEU A 132 -48.64 -2.78 39.47
N GLU A 133 -49.29 -3.12 38.36
CA GLU A 133 -48.73 -4.05 37.37
C GLU A 133 -47.50 -3.46 36.66
N LYS A 134 -47.49 -2.14 36.38
CA LYS A 134 -46.29 -1.44 35.89
C LYS A 134 -45.16 -1.48 36.92
N ALA A 135 -45.44 -1.29 38.21
CA ALA A 135 -44.45 -1.36 39.28
C ALA A 135 -43.87 -2.77 39.41
N LYS A 136 -44.71 -3.82 39.43
CA LYS A 136 -44.27 -5.22 39.46
C LYS A 136 -43.40 -5.59 38.25
N LYS A 137 -43.77 -5.14 37.04
CA LYS A 137 -42.95 -5.35 35.83
C LYS A 137 -41.59 -4.67 35.93
N LYS A 138 -41.53 -3.44 36.46
CA LYS A 138 -40.27 -2.73 36.70
C LYS A 138 -39.41 -3.44 37.74
N GLU A 139 -40.02 -3.89 38.84
CA GLU A 139 -39.34 -4.65 39.89
C GLU A 139 -38.74 -5.96 39.34
N ALA A 140 -39.51 -6.72 38.56
CA ALA A 140 -39.02 -7.93 37.90
C ALA A 140 -37.84 -7.64 36.95
N ALA A 141 -37.88 -6.54 36.19
CA ALA A 141 -36.77 -6.11 35.36
C ALA A 141 -35.52 -5.75 36.19
N PHE A 142 -35.70 -5.14 37.36
CA PHE A 142 -34.58 -4.89 38.28
C PHE A 142 -33.98 -6.16 38.85
N PHE A 143 -34.78 -7.17 39.23
CA PHE A 143 -34.25 -8.46 39.67
C PHE A 143 -33.37 -9.11 38.61
N VAL A 144 -33.81 -9.11 37.34
CA VAL A 144 -33.03 -9.68 36.23
C VAL A 144 -31.72 -8.92 36.02
N THR A 145 -31.75 -7.58 36.02
CA THR A 145 -30.54 -6.78 35.82
C THR A 145 -29.57 -6.90 37.00
N PHE A 146 -30.09 -6.99 38.23
CA PHE A 146 -29.29 -7.21 39.43
C PHE A 146 -28.61 -8.58 39.41
N ALA A 147 -29.37 -9.65 39.10
CA ALA A 147 -28.82 -11.00 38.98
C ALA A 147 -27.71 -11.07 37.90
N LYS A 148 -27.90 -10.40 36.76
CA LYS A 148 -26.88 -10.33 35.70
C LYS A 148 -25.62 -9.59 36.18
N ARG A 149 -25.77 -8.49 36.91
CA ARG A 149 -24.64 -7.74 37.49
C ARG A 149 -23.91 -8.54 38.57
N GLU A 150 -24.64 -9.28 39.41
CA GLU A 150 -24.03 -10.16 40.41
C GLU A 150 -23.24 -11.30 39.77
N GLN A 151 -23.77 -11.89 38.68
CA GLN A 151 -23.06 -12.89 37.89
C GLN A 151 -21.76 -12.31 37.29
N GLU A 152 -21.84 -11.13 36.66
CA GLU A 152 -20.66 -10.45 36.09
C GLU A 152 -19.60 -10.17 37.16
N ILE A 153 -20.01 -9.71 38.35
CA ILE A 153 -19.10 -9.51 39.48
C ILE A 153 -18.44 -10.84 39.90
N ALA A 154 -19.18 -11.95 39.92
CA ALA A 154 -18.65 -13.26 40.27
C ALA A 154 -17.63 -13.76 39.23
N GLU A 155 -17.92 -13.58 37.94
CA GLU A 155 -17.01 -13.90 36.83
C GLU A 155 -15.72 -13.07 36.90
N LEU A 156 -15.83 -11.75 37.10
CA LEU A 156 -14.67 -10.86 37.28
C LEU A 156 -13.83 -11.24 38.50
N LYS A 157 -14.47 -11.58 39.63
CA LYS A 157 -13.76 -12.08 40.82
C LYS A 157 -13.04 -13.40 40.53
N SER A 158 -13.60 -14.28 39.70
CA SER A 158 -12.93 -15.51 39.27
C SER A 158 -11.70 -15.21 38.43
N ALA A 159 -11.85 -14.43 37.37
CA ALA A 159 -10.76 -14.04 36.48
C ALA A 159 -9.60 -13.38 37.25
N LEU A 160 -9.92 -12.53 38.23
CA LEU A 160 -8.91 -11.93 39.11
C LEU A 160 -8.15 -12.97 39.94
N ARG A 161 -8.82 -13.99 40.48
CA ARG A 161 -8.16 -15.08 41.22
C ARG A 161 -7.24 -15.88 40.30
N ASP A 162 -7.69 -16.19 39.09
CA ASP A 162 -6.91 -16.94 38.10
C ASP A 162 -5.67 -16.15 37.66
N LEU A 163 -5.83 -14.87 37.32
CA LEU A 163 -4.70 -14.00 36.97
C LEU A 163 -3.71 -13.87 38.14
N ARG A 164 -4.21 -13.74 39.37
CA ARG A 164 -3.36 -13.70 40.57
C ARG A 164 -2.64 -15.02 40.81
N ALA A 165 -3.22 -16.15 40.41
CA ALA A 165 -2.56 -17.45 40.46
C ALA A 165 -1.46 -17.56 39.39
N GLN A 166 -1.71 -17.08 38.17
CA GLN A 166 -0.71 -17.04 37.09
C GLN A 166 0.48 -16.13 37.41
N LEU A 167 0.22 -14.97 38.03
CA LEU A 167 1.26 -14.02 38.38
C LEU A 167 2.10 -14.45 39.58
N LYS A 168 1.59 -15.36 40.43
CA LYS A 168 2.38 -15.92 41.52
C LYS A 168 3.32 -16.98 40.96
N PRO A 169 4.65 -16.83 41.08
CA PRO A 169 5.55 -17.89 40.68
C PRO A 169 5.20 -19.17 41.48
N PRO A 170 5.04 -20.32 40.80
CA PRO A 170 4.47 -21.53 41.39
C PRO A 170 5.30 -22.10 42.54
N SER A 171 6.58 -21.74 42.64
CA SER A 171 7.45 -22.13 43.76
C SER A 171 8.00 -20.93 44.53
N MET A 172 8.12 -21.08 45.86
CA MET A 172 8.83 -20.12 46.72
C MET A 172 10.31 -19.98 46.31
N GLN A 173 10.89 -21.03 45.72
CA GLN A 173 12.25 -21.02 45.21
C GLN A 173 12.38 -20.10 43.99
N ALA A 174 11.45 -20.15 43.02
CA ALA A 174 11.43 -19.21 41.89
C ALA A 174 11.25 -17.76 42.35
N ARG A 175 10.44 -17.52 43.41
CA ARG A 175 10.35 -16.19 44.04
C ARG A 175 11.68 -15.72 44.63
N LYS A 176 12.40 -16.58 45.35
CA LYS A 176 13.72 -16.24 45.90
C LYS A 176 14.75 -16.01 44.79
N LEU A 177 14.71 -16.83 43.74
CA LEU A 177 15.61 -16.77 42.59
C LEU A 177 15.43 -15.47 41.78
N LEU A 178 14.18 -15.02 41.58
CA LEU A 178 13.87 -13.75 40.91
C LEU A 178 14.17 -12.52 41.76
N LEU A 179 14.34 -12.69 43.07
CA LEU A 179 14.78 -11.66 44.01
C LEU A 179 16.30 -11.71 44.26
N ASP A 180 17.02 -12.65 43.62
CA ASP A 180 18.46 -12.76 43.74
C ASP A 180 19.16 -11.76 42.80
N PRO A 181 19.93 -10.80 43.34
CA PRO A 181 20.64 -9.82 42.52
C PRO A 181 21.60 -10.43 41.50
N ALA A 182 22.26 -11.56 41.81
CA ALA A 182 23.19 -12.21 40.88
C ALA A 182 22.46 -12.78 39.66
N ILE A 183 21.22 -13.23 39.86
CA ILE A 183 20.40 -13.80 38.80
C ILE A 183 19.81 -12.69 37.93
N HIS A 184 19.43 -11.57 38.53
CA HIS A 184 19.06 -10.37 37.78
C HIS A 184 20.21 -9.90 36.87
N GLU A 185 21.45 -9.94 37.36
CA GLU A 185 22.63 -9.58 36.58
C GLU A 185 22.86 -10.53 35.40
N GLU A 186 22.75 -11.85 35.60
CA GLU A 186 22.84 -12.83 34.50
C GLU A 186 21.70 -12.70 33.48
N PHE A 187 20.46 -12.43 33.93
CA PHE A 187 19.34 -12.13 33.02
C PHE A 187 19.60 -10.87 32.20
N THR A 188 20.15 -9.82 32.83
CA THR A 188 20.48 -8.56 32.15
C THR A 188 21.60 -8.79 31.15
N ARG A 189 22.64 -9.54 31.52
CA ARG A 189 23.73 -9.94 30.62
C ARG A 189 23.20 -10.75 29.43
N LEU A 190 22.34 -11.74 29.67
CA LEU A 190 21.75 -12.56 28.60
C LEU A 190 20.86 -11.72 27.68
N LYS A 191 20.07 -10.80 28.24
CA LYS A 191 19.26 -9.86 27.46
C LYS A 191 20.13 -8.99 26.56
N ASN A 192 21.20 -8.40 27.11
CA ASN A 192 22.14 -7.59 26.34
C ASN A 192 22.84 -8.41 25.25
N LEU A 193 23.22 -9.66 25.55
CA LEU A 193 23.83 -10.56 24.56
C LEU A 193 22.86 -10.90 23.43
N VAL A 194 21.57 -11.12 23.74
CA VAL A 194 20.53 -11.33 22.73
C VAL A 194 20.36 -10.09 21.86
N GLU A 195 20.24 -8.90 22.46
CA GLU A 195 20.14 -7.63 21.73
C GLU A 195 21.37 -7.39 20.82
N GLU A 196 22.58 -7.70 21.31
CA GLU A 196 23.82 -7.63 20.53
C GLU A 196 23.80 -8.61 19.34
N LYS A 197 23.39 -9.85 19.56
CA LYS A 197 23.29 -10.86 18.48
C LYS A 197 22.20 -10.51 17.47
N ASP A 198 21.06 -10.00 17.89
CA ASP A 198 20.00 -9.53 16.99
C ASP A 198 20.47 -8.37 16.12
N LYS A 199 21.20 -7.41 16.71
CA LYS A 199 21.85 -6.36 15.94
C LYS A 199 22.83 -6.95 14.93
N LYS A 200 23.62 -7.96 15.31
CA LYS A 200 24.57 -8.60 14.40
C LYS A 200 23.90 -9.36 13.27
N VAL A 201 22.80 -10.05 13.55
CA VAL A 201 21.96 -10.72 12.55
C VAL A 201 21.42 -9.68 11.57
N LYS A 202 20.92 -8.55 12.05
CA LYS A 202 20.44 -7.47 11.19
C LYS A 202 21.55 -6.89 10.31
N GLU A 203 22.73 -6.61 10.86
CA GLU A 203 23.90 -6.16 10.08
C GLU A 203 24.30 -7.18 9.00
N LEU A 204 24.33 -8.48 9.33
CA LEU A 204 24.66 -9.53 8.38
C LEU A 204 23.56 -9.70 7.31
N GLN A 205 22.31 -9.52 7.67
CA GLN A 205 21.18 -9.51 6.75
C GLN A 205 21.26 -8.32 5.80
N ASP A 206 21.51 -7.12 6.32
CA ASP A 206 21.71 -5.90 5.53
C ASP A 206 22.91 -6.04 4.59
N ASN A 207 24.02 -6.61 5.07
CA ASN A 207 25.19 -6.93 4.23
C ASN A 207 24.85 -8.00 3.18
N SER A 208 24.10 -9.04 3.54
CA SER A 208 23.65 -10.04 2.58
C SER A 208 22.74 -9.42 1.53
N ASP A 209 21.87 -8.49 1.90
CA ASP A 209 20.96 -7.81 0.97
C ASP A 209 21.69 -6.78 0.12
N ALA A 210 22.74 -6.14 0.64
CA ALA A 210 23.69 -5.34 -0.14
C ALA A 210 24.48 -6.22 -1.14
N LEU A 211 24.88 -7.43 -0.72
CA LEU A 211 25.53 -8.43 -1.57
C LEU A 211 24.57 -9.09 -2.56
N LYS A 212 23.26 -9.09 -2.31
CA LYS A 212 22.21 -9.35 -3.30
C LYS A 212 22.07 -8.17 -4.27
N PHE A 213 23.21 -7.65 -4.74
CA PHE A 213 23.26 -6.83 -5.92
C PHE A 213 22.60 -7.60 -7.07
N SER A 214 21.38 -7.21 -7.38
CA SER A 214 20.70 -7.69 -8.58
C SER A 214 20.91 -6.63 -9.65
N PRO A 215 21.52 -6.99 -10.80
CA PRO A 215 21.61 -6.11 -11.97
C PRO A 215 20.24 -5.55 -12.39
N ASN A 216 19.15 -6.21 -11.98
CA ASN A 216 17.77 -5.82 -12.28
C ASN A 216 17.11 -4.93 -11.21
N SER A 217 17.72 -4.78 -10.02
CA SER A 217 17.22 -3.85 -8.99
C SER A 217 17.39 -2.40 -9.44
N LYS A 218 16.60 -1.46 -8.90
CA LYS A 218 16.69 -0.03 -9.27
C LYS A 218 18.10 0.54 -9.05
N MET A 219 18.72 0.23 -7.92
CA MET A 219 20.10 0.63 -7.61
C MET A 219 21.11 -0.10 -8.51
N GLY A 220 20.90 -1.40 -8.74
CA GLY A 220 21.77 -2.20 -9.61
C GLY A 220 21.77 -1.74 -11.06
N LYS A 221 20.61 -1.41 -11.62
CA LYS A 221 20.47 -0.82 -12.96
C LYS A 221 21.20 0.51 -13.07
N MET A 222 21.09 1.37 -12.05
CA MET A 222 21.78 2.65 -12.02
C MET A 222 23.31 2.47 -11.95
N LEU A 223 23.79 1.55 -11.13
CA LEU A 223 25.22 1.25 -11.05
C LEU A 223 25.75 0.66 -12.35
N MET A 224 25.04 -0.32 -12.95
CA MET A 224 25.44 -0.89 -14.24
C MET A 224 25.40 0.13 -15.38
N ALA A 225 24.44 1.07 -15.37
CA ALA A 225 24.42 2.19 -16.30
C ALA A 225 25.66 3.07 -16.12
N LYS A 226 26.01 3.43 -14.88
CA LYS A 226 27.22 4.22 -14.58
C LYS A 226 28.51 3.47 -14.96
N CYS A 227 28.58 2.16 -14.74
CA CYS A 227 29.72 1.36 -15.17
C CYS A 227 29.84 1.37 -16.71
N ARG A 228 28.72 1.22 -17.44
CA ARG A 228 28.69 1.29 -18.91
C ARG A 228 29.19 2.64 -19.42
N THR A 229 28.68 3.74 -18.87
CA THR A 229 29.12 5.08 -19.29
C THR A 229 30.61 5.31 -19.00
N LEU A 230 31.11 4.87 -17.85
CA LEU A 230 32.54 4.99 -17.54
C LEU A 230 33.42 4.12 -18.45
N THR A 231 32.95 2.93 -18.86
CA THR A 231 33.68 2.14 -19.87
C THR A 231 33.65 2.80 -21.25
N GLU A 232 32.53 3.39 -21.65
CA GLU A 232 32.41 4.13 -22.92
C GLU A 232 33.33 5.36 -22.93
N GLU A 233 33.34 6.15 -21.85
CA GLU A 233 34.23 7.31 -21.70
C GLU A 233 35.71 6.90 -21.73
N ASN A 234 36.08 5.81 -21.05
CA ASN A 234 37.45 5.31 -21.07
C ASN A 234 37.87 4.79 -22.45
N GLU A 235 36.97 4.13 -23.17
CA GLU A 235 37.20 3.70 -24.55
C GLU A 235 37.36 4.91 -25.46
N GLU A 236 36.54 5.95 -25.31
CA GLU A 236 36.66 7.20 -26.05
C GLU A 236 37.98 7.92 -25.76
N ILE A 237 38.41 8.01 -24.50
CA ILE A 237 39.73 8.57 -24.13
C ILE A 237 40.85 7.76 -24.77
N GLY A 238 40.77 6.42 -24.73
CA GLY A 238 41.74 5.54 -25.38
C GLY A 238 41.80 5.74 -26.89
N ASN A 239 40.64 5.87 -27.52
CA ASN A 239 40.50 6.13 -28.94
C ASN A 239 41.11 7.48 -29.31
N LEU A 240 40.76 8.57 -28.61
CA LEU A 240 41.33 9.90 -28.83
C LEU A 240 42.85 9.94 -28.65
N ALA A 241 43.38 9.25 -27.62
CA ALA A 241 44.82 9.15 -27.41
C ALA A 241 45.50 8.40 -28.58
N SER A 242 44.91 7.30 -29.03
CA SER A 242 45.43 6.52 -30.15
C SER A 242 45.36 7.28 -31.48
N GLU A 243 44.25 7.97 -31.74
CA GLU A 243 44.03 8.79 -32.93
C GLU A 243 44.98 9.99 -32.95
N GLY A 244 45.18 10.65 -31.81
CA GLY A 244 46.15 11.72 -31.65
C GLY A 244 47.57 11.27 -32.00
N LYS A 245 47.98 10.09 -31.51
CA LYS A 245 49.32 9.55 -31.83
C LYS A 245 49.46 9.17 -33.30
N ILE A 246 48.42 8.58 -33.90
CA ILE A 246 48.40 8.25 -35.32
C ILE A 246 48.47 9.52 -36.18
N HIS A 247 47.74 10.57 -35.82
CA HIS A 247 47.76 11.84 -36.54
C HIS A 247 49.14 12.51 -36.48
N GLU A 248 49.77 12.55 -35.30
CA GLU A 248 51.14 13.07 -35.11
C GLU A 248 52.15 12.31 -35.99
N LEU A 249 52.13 10.98 -35.95
CA LEU A 249 53.01 10.14 -36.78
C LEU A 249 52.76 10.37 -38.28
N THR A 250 51.50 10.57 -38.68
CA THR A 250 51.13 10.87 -40.07
C THR A 250 51.69 12.21 -40.53
N MET A 251 51.67 13.23 -39.66
CA MET A 251 52.25 14.54 -39.93
C MET A 251 53.78 14.45 -40.09
N ILE A 252 54.47 13.76 -39.17
CA ILE A 252 55.92 13.54 -39.24
C ILE A 252 56.29 12.79 -40.53
N LEU A 253 55.55 11.74 -40.87
CA LEU A 253 55.78 10.97 -42.10
C LEU A 253 55.62 11.84 -43.35
N SER A 254 54.60 12.70 -43.38
CA SER A 254 54.36 13.61 -44.50
C SER A 254 55.47 14.64 -44.65
N LEU A 255 55.98 15.20 -43.54
CA LEU A 255 57.12 16.10 -43.52
C LEU A 255 58.40 15.40 -44.00
N GLN A 256 58.66 14.17 -43.55
CA GLN A 256 59.81 13.41 -44.02
C GLN A 256 59.72 13.14 -45.52
N LYS A 257 58.55 12.75 -46.05
CA LYS A 257 58.34 12.57 -47.49
C LYS A 257 58.66 13.83 -48.29
N SER A 258 58.27 15.01 -47.81
CA SER A 258 58.56 16.27 -48.50
C SER A 258 60.06 16.61 -48.46
N GLN A 259 60.73 16.35 -47.33
CA GLN A 259 62.19 16.49 -47.22
C GLN A 259 62.92 15.54 -48.18
N TYR A 260 62.54 14.26 -48.23
CA TYR A 260 63.11 13.30 -49.19
C TYR A 260 62.90 13.74 -50.65
N ALA A 261 61.72 14.26 -50.98
CA ALA A 261 61.45 14.81 -52.30
C ALA A 261 62.34 16.02 -52.60
N ASN A 262 62.56 16.91 -51.63
CA ASN A 262 63.45 18.06 -51.78
C ASN A 262 64.90 17.63 -52.02
N LEU A 263 65.44 16.72 -51.19
CA LEU A 263 66.79 16.17 -51.39
C LEU A 263 66.92 15.49 -52.76
N ARG A 264 65.91 14.72 -53.18
CA ARG A 264 65.91 14.09 -54.50
C ARG A 264 65.96 15.14 -55.62
N ASN A 265 65.19 16.22 -55.51
CA ASN A 265 65.21 17.32 -56.47
C ASN A 265 66.56 18.04 -56.49
N GLN A 266 67.20 18.24 -55.33
CA GLN A 266 68.55 18.82 -55.25
C GLN A 266 69.60 17.93 -55.92
N LEU A 267 69.57 16.63 -55.65
CA LEU A 267 70.47 15.65 -56.28
C LEU A 267 70.27 15.62 -57.80
N GLU A 268 69.02 15.66 -58.28
CA GLU A 268 68.75 15.72 -59.71
C GLU A 268 69.24 17.03 -60.34
N GLY A 269 69.11 18.16 -59.63
CA GLY A 269 69.67 19.44 -60.05
C GLY A 269 71.20 19.40 -60.15
N LEU A 270 71.89 18.79 -59.18
CA LEU A 270 73.33 18.60 -59.20
C LEU A 270 73.77 17.70 -60.35
N HIS A 271 73.04 16.61 -60.61
CA HIS A 271 73.34 15.71 -61.73
C HIS A 271 73.28 16.47 -63.06
N LYS A 272 72.22 17.27 -63.29
CA LYS A 272 72.10 18.13 -64.48
C LYS A 272 73.26 19.13 -64.62
N HIS A 273 73.75 19.67 -63.51
CA HIS A 273 74.91 20.56 -63.53
C HIS A 273 76.20 19.81 -63.91
N ILE A 274 76.41 18.61 -63.37
CA ILE A 274 77.55 17.76 -63.73
C ILE A 274 77.51 17.39 -65.21
N ASP A 275 76.34 17.03 -65.75
CA ASP A 275 76.18 16.74 -67.18
C ASP A 275 76.53 17.96 -68.05
N ALA A 276 76.07 19.14 -67.66
CA ALA A 276 76.39 20.39 -68.36
C ALA A 276 77.89 20.72 -68.31
N LEU A 277 78.55 20.52 -67.16
CA LEU A 277 79.99 20.69 -67.02
C LEU A 277 80.76 19.68 -67.87
N THR A 278 80.34 18.42 -67.86
CA THR A 278 80.95 17.35 -68.68
C THR A 278 80.87 17.69 -70.16
N ASN A 279 79.71 18.13 -70.65
CA ASN A 279 79.53 18.56 -72.04
C ASN A 279 80.40 19.78 -72.39
N ASN A 280 80.52 20.77 -71.49
CA ASN A 280 81.43 21.90 -71.70
C ASN A 280 82.90 21.48 -71.71
N THR A 281 83.29 20.51 -70.88
CA THR A 281 84.64 19.93 -70.89
C THR A 281 84.90 19.18 -72.20
N GLU A 282 83.95 18.39 -72.70
CA GLU A 282 84.04 17.73 -74.01
C GLU A 282 84.23 18.76 -75.14
N LYS A 283 83.40 19.81 -75.19
CA LYS A 283 83.55 20.91 -76.16
C LYS A 283 84.88 21.64 -76.04
N SER A 284 85.34 21.92 -74.82
CA SER A 284 86.63 22.56 -74.59
C SER A 284 87.79 21.65 -75.04
N ASN A 285 87.68 20.33 -74.82
CA ASN A 285 88.66 19.35 -75.28
C ASN A 285 88.68 19.25 -76.82
N GLU A 286 87.51 19.26 -77.47
CA GLU A 286 87.39 19.34 -78.93
C GLU A 286 88.05 20.61 -79.48
N MET A 287 87.79 21.77 -78.87
CA MET A 287 88.41 23.04 -79.26
C MET A 287 89.94 23.01 -79.08
N LEU A 288 90.43 22.39 -78.00
CA LEU A 288 91.86 22.23 -77.75
C LEU A 288 92.52 21.37 -78.84
N LEU A 289 91.88 20.27 -79.25
CA LEU A 289 92.37 19.43 -80.36
C LEU A 289 92.51 20.22 -81.67
N VAL A 290 91.52 21.04 -82.02
CA VAL A 290 91.57 21.90 -83.22
C VAL A 290 92.69 22.94 -83.11
N LEU A 291 92.87 23.55 -81.94
CA LEU A 291 93.96 24.51 -81.72
C LEU A 291 95.33 23.84 -81.80
N LEU A 292 95.49 22.61 -81.31
CA LEU A 292 96.72 21.83 -81.46
C LEU A 292 97.00 21.51 -82.93
N GLU A 293 96.01 21.06 -83.70
CA GLU A 293 96.17 20.81 -85.14
C GLU A 293 96.59 22.09 -85.88
N SER A 294 95.97 23.23 -85.55
CA SER A 294 96.37 24.52 -86.10
C SER A 294 97.78 24.93 -85.69
N LEU A 295 98.20 24.64 -84.45
CA LEU A 295 99.55 24.92 -83.98
C LEU A 295 100.58 24.05 -84.72
N GLU A 296 100.31 22.75 -84.88
CA GLU A 296 101.13 21.84 -85.68
C GLU A 296 101.26 22.30 -87.13
N GLU A 297 100.16 22.77 -87.75
CA GLU A 297 100.18 23.33 -89.10
C GLU A 297 101.05 24.60 -89.17
N LYS A 298 100.94 25.49 -88.17
CA LYS A 298 101.75 26.71 -88.09
C LYS A 298 103.21 26.39 -87.82
N ASP A 299 103.52 25.43 -86.95
CA ASP A 299 104.88 24.97 -86.68
C ASP A 299 105.50 24.33 -87.93
N ALA A 300 104.73 23.53 -88.69
CA ALA A 300 105.16 23.00 -89.97
C ALA A 300 105.43 24.11 -91.00
N GLU A 301 104.60 25.15 -91.05
CA GLU A 301 104.81 26.31 -91.92
C GLU A 301 106.03 27.14 -91.49
N ILE A 302 106.22 27.36 -90.18
CA ILE A 302 107.43 27.99 -89.64
C ILE A 302 108.66 27.18 -90.04
N GLN A 303 108.61 25.85 -89.92
CA GLN A 303 109.72 24.99 -90.31
C GLN A 303 110.03 25.09 -91.80
N ARG A 304 109.01 25.09 -92.67
CA ARG A 304 109.19 25.34 -94.12
C ARG A 304 109.79 26.72 -94.41
N LEU A 305 109.36 27.76 -93.69
CA LEU A 305 109.90 29.11 -93.84
C LEU A 305 111.35 29.19 -93.35
N LYS A 306 111.70 28.54 -92.23
CA LYS A 306 113.09 28.40 -91.75
C LYS A 306 113.96 27.69 -92.77
N ASP A 307 113.49 26.59 -93.34
CA ASP A 307 114.20 25.84 -94.38
C ASP A 307 114.40 26.70 -95.65
N ARG A 308 113.40 27.53 -96.03
CA ARG A 308 113.52 28.54 -97.10
C ARG A 308 114.51 29.65 -96.76
N LEU A 309 114.55 30.12 -95.52
CA LEU A 309 115.47 31.15 -95.04
C LEU A 309 116.92 30.62 -95.05
N HIS A 310 117.11 29.37 -94.65
CA HIS A 310 118.38 28.64 -94.76
C HIS A 310 118.83 28.46 -96.22
N TYR A 311 117.93 28.55 -97.20
CA TYR A 311 118.24 28.44 -98.62
C TYR A 311 118.47 29.80 -99.33
N ILE A 312 118.18 30.96 -98.69
CA ILE A 312 118.23 32.30 -99.33
C ILE A 312 119.12 33.33 -98.59
N GLY A 313 119.88 32.97 -97.56
CA GLY A 313 120.82 33.90 -96.91
C GLY A 313 122.15 33.26 -96.49
N PRO A 314 123.31 33.75 -96.97
CA PRO A 314 124.60 33.41 -96.38
C PRO A 314 124.93 34.31 -95.17
N GLN A 315 125.58 33.66 -94.21
CA GLN A 315 126.53 34.17 -93.19
C GLN A 315 126.05 34.90 -91.92
N GLU A 316 126.60 34.35 -90.82
CA GLU A 316 127.15 35.00 -89.61
C GLU A 316 126.27 35.16 -88.37
N ASP A 317 126.46 34.17 -87.47
CA ASP A 317 126.87 34.26 -86.06
C ASP A 317 126.42 35.50 -85.26
N GLU A 318 125.51 35.34 -84.31
CA GLU A 318 125.76 34.82 -82.95
C GLU A 318 126.35 35.89 -82.01
N GLN A 319 125.45 36.67 -81.40
CA GLN A 319 125.39 36.99 -79.96
C GLN A 319 124.51 38.22 -79.74
N THR A 320 123.62 38.16 -78.74
CA THR A 320 123.43 39.11 -77.62
C THR A 320 121.98 39.05 -77.11
N GLN A 321 121.82 38.76 -75.82
CA GLN A 321 120.57 38.86 -75.04
C GLN A 321 120.10 40.34 -74.92
N PRO A 322 118.85 40.65 -74.56
CA PRO A 322 118.50 40.74 -73.12
C PRO A 322 117.04 40.40 -72.74
N ALA A 323 116.93 40.00 -71.46
CA ALA A 323 115.85 40.15 -70.47
C ALA A 323 114.48 40.71 -70.93
N THR A 324 113.34 40.15 -70.50
CA THR A 324 112.86 40.31 -69.11
C THR A 324 111.57 39.50 -68.87
N ASN A 325 111.49 38.94 -67.65
CA ASN A 325 110.32 38.80 -66.78
C ASN A 325 109.13 37.92 -67.20
N GLU A 326 108.89 36.85 -66.44
CA GLU A 326 107.66 36.73 -65.63
C GLU A 326 107.75 35.55 -64.63
N THR A 327 107.84 35.93 -63.35
CA THR A 327 107.23 35.34 -62.15
C THR A 327 107.06 33.82 -62.06
N THR A 328 108.05 33.16 -61.46
CA THR A 328 107.88 31.91 -60.72
C THR A 328 107.47 32.22 -59.27
N ASN A 329 106.38 31.63 -58.78
CA ASN A 329 106.45 30.60 -57.72
C ASN A 329 105.10 30.24 -57.09
N GLU A 330 104.81 28.96 -57.21
CA GLU A 330 104.32 28.03 -56.17
C GLU A 330 103.02 28.34 -55.43
N VAL A 331 101.99 27.65 -55.90
CA VAL A 331 100.79 27.27 -55.16
C VAL A 331 101.17 26.33 -54.01
N ASN A 332 100.88 26.73 -52.78
CA ASN A 332 101.08 25.93 -51.58
C ASN A 332 99.79 25.17 -51.23
N PHE A 333 99.87 23.85 -51.18
CA PHE A 333 98.92 22.94 -50.55
C PHE A 333 98.90 23.16 -49.03
N LYS A 334 97.72 23.28 -48.38
CA LYS A 334 97.46 22.67 -47.06
C LYS A 334 95.97 22.36 -46.84
N GLU A 335 95.74 21.11 -46.44
CA GLU A 335 94.52 20.54 -45.86
C GLU A 335 94.22 21.04 -44.43
N ASN A 336 92.94 20.87 -44.06
CA ASN A 336 92.33 20.69 -42.73
C ASN A 336 92.40 21.84 -41.71
N ASP A 337 91.25 22.25 -41.15
CA ASP A 337 90.65 21.51 -40.03
C ASP A 337 89.28 22.05 -39.59
N ASN A 338 88.54 21.16 -38.93
CA ASN A 338 87.25 21.35 -38.26
C ASN A 338 87.12 22.61 -37.40
N GLN A 339 85.92 23.21 -37.38
CA GLN A 339 85.35 23.79 -36.15
C GLN A 339 83.86 23.46 -36.02
N ASN A 340 83.57 22.79 -34.89
CA ASN A 340 82.26 22.56 -34.30
C ASN A 340 82.06 23.61 -33.19
N THR A 341 80.89 24.26 -33.12
CA THR A 341 80.40 24.86 -31.86
C THR A 341 78.87 25.05 -31.85
N LEU A 342 78.19 24.10 -31.20
CA LEU A 342 77.23 24.24 -30.07
C LEU A 342 76.33 25.49 -29.93
N LEU A 343 75.03 25.25 -29.71
CA LEU A 343 74.08 25.85 -28.72
C LEU A 343 72.65 25.33 -29.08
N LYS A 344 71.73 24.88 -28.22
CA LYS A 344 71.69 24.59 -26.78
C LYS A 344 70.42 23.74 -26.50
N GLU A 345 70.51 22.97 -25.43
CA GLU A 345 69.55 22.11 -24.72
C GLU A 345 68.04 22.42 -24.80
N VAL A 346 67.27 21.34 -25.03
CA VAL A 346 65.84 21.21 -24.72
C VAL A 346 65.71 20.96 -23.21
N LYS A 347 65.09 21.91 -22.50
CA LYS A 347 64.63 21.71 -21.12
C LYS A 347 63.19 21.23 -21.16
N VAL A 348 63.02 19.99 -20.70
CA VAL A 348 61.75 19.37 -20.33
C VAL A 348 61.21 20.10 -19.10
N GLU A 349 59.99 20.61 -19.17
CA GLU A 349 59.19 20.93 -18.00
C GLU A 349 57.80 20.31 -18.20
N GLY A 350 57.60 19.18 -17.51
CA GLY A 350 56.27 18.69 -17.23
C GLY A 350 55.64 19.59 -16.17
N LYS A 351 54.42 20.04 -16.44
CA LYS A 351 53.51 20.52 -15.41
C LYS A 351 52.28 19.64 -15.44
N VAL A 352 52.18 18.86 -14.37
CA VAL A 352 50.98 18.22 -13.87
C VAL A 352 50.15 19.33 -13.26
N ASP A 353 48.93 19.54 -13.75
CA ASP A 353 47.91 20.31 -13.05
C ASP A 353 46.84 19.32 -12.56
N GLU A 354 46.44 19.54 -11.30
CA GLU A 354 45.35 18.91 -10.56
C GLU A 354 43.99 19.00 -11.26
#